data_AF-A0A371JVI7-F1
#
_entry.id   AF-A0A371JVI7-F1
#
_cell.length_a   1.000
_cell.length_b   1.000
_cell.length_c   1.000
_cell.angle_alpha   90.00
_cell.angle_beta   90.00
_cell.angle_gamma   90.00
#
_symmetry.space_group_name_H-M   'P 1'
#
loop_
_entity.id
_entity.type
_entity.pdbx_description
1 polymer ?
#
loop_
_entity_poly.entity_id
_entity_poly.type
_entity_poly.pdbx_seq_one_letter_code
_entity_poly.pdbx_strand_id
1 'polypeptide(L)' 'MAENVKSGKEILDDFFNGIEKIENVDTDIAKMLERLYQEDKLTDTNVKNELQQLRDGDKD' A
#
# COMPACT_ATOMS: atom_id res chain seq x y z
N MET A 1 -8.76 4.41 32.56
CA MET A 1 -8.66 4.88 31.16
C MET A 1 -8.99 3.66 30.31
N ALA A 2 -10.02 3.72 29.47
CA ALA A 2 -10.27 2.62 28.54
C ALA A 2 -9.15 2.66 27.51
N GLU A 3 -8.35 1.60 27.48
CA GLU A 3 -7.37 1.37 26.44
C GLU A 3 -8.18 1.14 25.16
N ASN A 4 -8.31 2.17 24.31
CA ASN A 4 -9.01 2.04 23.02
C ASN A 4 -8.20 1.07 22.16
N VAL A 5 -8.57 -0.21 22.22
CA VAL A 5 -8.00 -1.25 21.38
C VAL A 5 -8.37 -0.94 19.94
N LYS A 6 -7.37 -0.65 19.11
CA LYS A 6 -7.57 -0.41 17.67
C LYS A 6 -8.19 -1.64 17.03
N SER A 7 -9.16 -1.42 16.16
CA SER A 7 -9.69 -2.46 15.28
C SER A 7 -8.64 -2.90 14.27
N GLY A 8 -8.82 -4.09 13.69
CA GLY A 8 -7.96 -4.57 12.61
C GLY A 8 -7.95 -3.62 11.41
N LYS A 9 -9.07 -2.97 11.12
CA LYS A 9 -9.15 -1.95 10.06
C LYS A 9 -8.29 -0.74 10.39
N GLU A 10 -8.40 -0.18 11.60
CA GLU A 10 -7.58 0.96 12.02
C GLU A 10 -6.07 0.66 11.93
N ILE A 11 -5.67 -0.57 12.28
CA ILE A 11 -4.27 -1.01 12.17
C ILE A 11 -3.81 -1.03 10.71
N LEU A 12 -4.65 -1.52 9.79
CA LEU A 12 -4.34 -1.56 8.37
C LEU A 12 -4.34 -0.16 7.75
N ASP A 13 -5.31 0.68 8.09
CA ASP A 13 -5.40 2.08 7.65
C ASP A 13 -4.13 2.84 8.07
N ASP A 14 -3.72 2.72 9.34
CA ASP A 14 -2.49 3.36 9.85
C ASP A 14 -1.23 2.84 9.13
N PHE A 15 -1.17 1.54 8.83
CA PHE A 15 -0.04 0.94 8.12
C PHE A 15 0.07 1.49 6.69
N PHE A 16 -1.00 1.44 5.90
CA PHE A 16 -0.96 1.88 4.50
C PHE A 16 -0.80 3.39 4.37
N ASN A 17 -1.37 4.19 5.28
CA ASN A 17 -1.12 5.65 5.34
C ASN A 17 0.32 6.02 5.76
N GLY A 18 1.08 5.06 6.29
CA GLY A 18 2.45 5.22 6.76
C GLY A 18 3.49 4.49 5.92
N ILE A 19 3.08 3.73 4.89
CA ILE A 19 3.96 2.77 4.21
C ILE A 19 5.09 3.47 3.44
N GLU A 20 4.87 4.69 2.96
CA GLU A 20 5.90 5.53 2.32
C GLU A 20 7.01 5.98 3.28
N LYS A 21 6.77 5.93 4.60
CA LYS A 21 7.73 6.36 5.63
C LYS A 21 8.62 5.22 6.10
N ILE A 22 8.40 4.00 5.61
CA ILE A 22 9.20 2.83 5.98
C ILE A 22 10.55 2.93 5.28
N GLU A 23 11.61 2.92 6.08
CA GLU A 23 12.97 2.97 5.57
C GLU A 23 13.26 1.79 4.64
N ASN A 24 13.96 2.04 3.53
CA ASN A 24 14.33 1.05 2.51
C ASN A 24 13.14 0.45 1.72
N VAL A 25 11.96 1.07 1.79
CA VAL A 25 10.85 0.77 0.88
C VAL A 25 10.89 1.76 -0.28
N ASP A 26 10.81 1.25 -1.50
CA ASP A 26 10.71 2.06 -2.70
C ASP A 26 9.43 2.90 -2.68
N THR A 27 9.55 4.20 -2.93
CA THR A 27 8.44 5.15 -2.81
C THR A 27 7.32 4.88 -3.82
N ASP A 28 7.64 4.44 -5.04
CA ASP A 28 6.64 4.17 -6.05
C ASP A 28 5.89 2.87 -5.72
N ILE A 29 6.59 1.86 -5.22
CA ILE A 29 5.96 0.64 -4.70
C ILE A 29 5.07 0.95 -3.50
N ALA A 30 5.53 1.78 -2.56
CA ALA A 30 4.77 2.18 -1.38
C ALA A 30 3.45 2.87 -1.75
N LYS A 31 3.51 3.88 -2.64
CA LYS A 31 2.33 4.61 -3.12
C LYS A 31 1.36 3.71 -3.87
N MET A 32 1.87 2.78 -4.68
CA MET A 32 1.06 1.82 -5.41
C MET A 32 0.29 0.90 -4.46
N LEU A 33 0.93 0.41 -3.39
CA LEU A 33 0.27 -0.42 -2.37
C LEU A 33 -0.75 0.36 -1.55
N GLU A 34 -0.43 1.58 -1.12
CA GLU A 34 -1.36 2.48 -0.43
C GLU A 34 -2.61 2.73 -1.28
N ARG A 35 -2.43 3.09 -2.55
CA ARG A 35 -3.53 3.33 -3.50
C ARG A 35 -4.43 2.11 -3.66
N LEU A 36 -3.84 0.94 -3.90
CA LEU A 36 -4.61 -0.31 -4.04
C LEU A 36 -5.42 -0.63 -2.78
N TYR A 37 -4.88 -0.34 -1.59
CA TYR A 37 -5.59 -0.52 -0.34
C TYR A 37 -6.78 0.45 -0.21
N GLN A 38 -6.56 1.75 -0.45
CA GLN A 38 -7.60 2.79 -0.36
C GLN A 38 -8.74 2.60 -1.39
N GLU A 39 -8.44 1.99 -2.54
CA GLU A 39 -9.42 1.68 -3.58
C GLU A 39 -10.15 0.33 -3.38
N ASP A 40 -9.94 -0.38 -2.27
CA ASP A 40 -10.46 -1.75 -2.05
C ASP A 40 -10.02 -2.74 -3.16
N LYS A 41 -8.87 -2.49 -3.77
CA LYS A 41 -8.31 -3.23 -4.92
C LYS A 41 -7.05 -4.01 -4.59
N LEU A 42 -6.63 -4.07 -3.33
CA LEU A 42 -5.43 -4.77 -2.88
C LEU A 42 -5.57 -6.30 -2.97
N THR A 43 -5.49 -6.81 -4.19
CA THR A 43 -5.54 -8.23 -4.53
C THR A 43 -4.22 -8.67 -5.15
N ASP A 44 -3.90 -9.96 -5.06
CA ASP A 44 -2.71 -10.55 -5.70
C ASP A 44 -2.61 -10.17 -7.18
N THR A 45 -3.73 -10.24 -7.92
CA THR A 45 -3.79 -9.90 -9.34
C THR A 45 -3.44 -8.43 -9.59
N ASN A 46 -4.03 -7.49 -8.84
CA ASN A 46 -3.78 -6.06 -9.05
C ASN A 46 -2.36 -5.67 -8.64
N VAL A 47 -1.84 -6.21 -7.53
CA VAL A 47 -0.45 -5.96 -7.12
C VAL A 47 0.53 -6.43 -8.19
N LYS A 48 0.34 -7.63 -8.75
CA LYS A 48 1.19 -8.14 -9.84
C LYS A 48 1.13 -7.27 -11.09
N ASN A 49 -0.07 -6.84 -11.49
CA ASN A 49 -0.26 -5.99 -12.67
C ASN A 49 0.42 -4.63 -12.51
N GLU A 50 0.30 -4.00 -11.34
CA GLU A 50 0.91 -2.70 -11.06
C GLU A 50 2.44 -2.79 -10.92
N LEU A 51 2.95 -3.81 -10.25
CA LEU A 51 4.40 -4.08 -10.19
C LEU A 51 4.98 -4.35 -11.58
N GLN A 52 4.23 -5.04 -12.44
CA GLN A 52 4.63 -5.24 -13.82
C GLN A 52 4.68 -3.92 -14.59
N GLN A 53 3.67 -3.06 -14.46
CA GLN A 53 3.67 -1.73 -15.08
C GLN A 53 4.85 -0.87 -14.60
N LEU A 54 5.13 -0.85 -13.29
CA LEU A 54 6.28 -0.13 -12.72
C LEU A 54 7.62 -0.64 -13.27
N ARG A 55 7.79 -1.96 -13.36
CA ARG A 55 9.01 -2.57 -13.91
C ARG A 55 9.15 -2.32 -15.41
N ASP A 56 8.05 -2.42 -16.14
CA ASP A 56 8.05 -2.27 -17.59
C ASP A 56 8.17 -0.81 -18.02
N GLY A 57 8.00 0.13 -17.06
CA GLY A 57 8.37 1.55 -17.00
C GLY A 57 8.43 2.28 -18.33
N ASP A 58 7.52 3.23 -18.56
CA ASP A 58 7.57 4.21 -19.66
C ASP A 58 8.20 3.66 -20.95
N LYS A 59 7.57 2.65 -21.57
CA LYS A 59 7.78 2.40 -23.00
C LYS A 59 6.95 3.41 -23.78
N ASP A 60 7.48 4.62 -23.92
CA ASP A 60 7.28 5.42 -25.13
C ASP A 60 8.62 5.49 -25.89
#